data_AF-A0AAW2K189-F1
#
_entry.id   AF-A0AAW2K189-F1
#
_cell.length_a   1.000
_cell.length_b   1.000
_cell.length_c   1.000
_cell.angle_alpha   90.00
_cell.angle_beta   90.00
_cell.angle_gamma   90.00
#
_symmetry.space_group_name_H-M   'P 1'
#
loop_
_entity.id
_entity.type
_entity.pdbx_description
1 polymer ?
#
loop_
_entity_poly.entity_id
_entity_poly.type
_entity_poly.pdbx_seq_one_letter_code
_entity_poly.pdbx_strand_id
1 'polypeptide(L)'
;MDKPWLSHLGGVCVLCGREMETHEHLFFRCNYSRQCIRILKGTVRFTWPNRAWAFDIAWASKRWNGRHIVQAAYRALLAAIVYHIWQERNRRVFSRVCGRAPLLLG
;
A
#
# COMPACT_ATOMS: atom_id res chain seq x y z
N MET A 1 2.44 -23.62 -19.13
CA MET A 1 3.55 -22.94 -18.41
C MET A 1 2.94 -22.00 -17.40
N ASP A 2 2.67 -22.50 -16.21
CA ASP A 2 1.98 -21.73 -15.17
C ASP A 2 3.05 -21.02 -14.34
N LYS A 3 3.10 -19.70 -14.42
CA LYS A 3 4.02 -18.86 -13.64
C LYS A 3 3.34 -18.55 -12.30
N PRO A 4 3.66 -19.24 -11.18
CA PRO A 4 2.89 -19.12 -9.94
C PRO A 4 2.97 -17.72 -9.32
N TRP A 5 4.05 -16.99 -9.61
CA TRP A 5 4.23 -15.57 -9.24
C TRP A 5 3.37 -14.60 -10.07
N LEU A 6 2.72 -15.03 -11.16
CA LEU A 6 1.76 -14.21 -11.88
C LEU A 6 0.32 -14.37 -11.36
N SER A 7 0.06 -15.34 -10.46
CA SER A 7 -1.28 -15.65 -9.95
C SER A 7 -1.99 -14.47 -9.28
N HIS A 8 -1.23 -13.46 -8.86
CA HIS A 8 -1.72 -12.30 -8.14
C HIS A 8 -1.86 -11.04 -9.00
N LEU A 9 -1.52 -11.09 -10.30
CA LEU A 9 -1.54 -9.93 -11.21
C LEU A 9 -2.90 -9.63 -11.87
N GLY A 10 -3.96 -10.34 -11.49
CA GLY A 10 -5.32 -10.13 -12.03
C GLY A 10 -6.44 -10.56 -11.09
N GLY A 11 -6.16 -10.58 -9.78
CA GLY A 11 -7.09 -11.09 -8.77
C GLY A 11 -7.77 -9.99 -7.96
N VAL A 12 -8.68 -10.41 -7.08
CA VAL A 12 -9.24 -9.55 -6.03
C VAL A 12 -8.12 -9.11 -5.08
N CYS A 13 -8.10 -7.83 -4.72
CA CYS A 13 -7.11 -7.24 -3.81
C CYS A 13 -7.04 -8.00 -2.50
N VAL A 14 -5.84 -8.48 -2.14
CA VAL A 14 -5.62 -9.30 -0.94
C VAL A 14 -5.78 -8.51 0.37
N LEU A 15 -5.73 -7.17 0.28
CA LEU A 15 -5.88 -6.29 1.44
C LEU A 15 -7.35 -6.12 1.84
N CYS A 16 -8.25 -5.90 0.87
CA CYS A 16 -9.66 -5.63 1.15
C CYS A 16 -10.60 -6.79 0.81
N GLY A 17 -10.22 -7.68 -0.11
CA GLY A 17 -11.06 -8.78 -0.59
C GLY A 17 -12.29 -8.35 -1.38
N ARG A 18 -12.35 -7.11 -1.90
CA ARG A 18 -13.59 -6.53 -2.48
C ARG A 18 -13.48 -6.13 -3.95
N GLU A 19 -12.40 -5.46 -4.34
CA GLU A 19 -12.21 -4.96 -5.70
C GLU A 19 -10.96 -5.60 -6.33
N MET A 20 -10.85 -5.51 -7.66
CA MET A 20 -9.68 -5.97 -8.39
C MET A 20 -8.41 -5.24 -7.94
N GLU A 21 -7.32 -5.98 -7.73
CA GLU A 21 -6.02 -5.40 -7.40
C GLU A 21 -5.48 -4.65 -8.61
N THR A 22 -5.42 -3.33 -8.49
CA THR A 22 -4.71 -2.45 -9.42
C THR A 22 -3.76 -1.58 -8.61
N HIS A 23 -2.77 -0.98 -9.26
CA HIS A 23 -1.87 -0.04 -8.59
C HIS A 23 -2.65 1.10 -7.88
N GLU A 24 -3.64 1.67 -8.56
CA GLU A 24 -4.48 2.73 -7.99
C GLU A 24 -5.34 2.22 -6.83
N HIS A 25 -5.95 1.04 -6.96
CA HIS A 25 -6.71 0.45 -5.87
C HIS A 25 -5.81 0.17 -4.67
N LEU A 26 -4.70 -0.54 -4.86
CA LEU A 26 -3.82 -0.99 -3.79
C LEU A 26 -3.38 0.14 -2.86
N PHE A 27 -2.99 1.30 -3.41
CA PHE A 27 -2.43 2.37 -2.58
C PHE A 27 -3.44 3.46 -2.19
N PHE A 28 -4.52 3.71 -2.97
CA PHE A 28 -5.37 4.90 -2.79
C PHE A 28 -6.86 4.61 -2.62
N ARG A 29 -7.40 3.60 -3.30
CA ARG A 29 -8.84 3.28 -3.22
C ARG A 29 -9.18 2.17 -2.22
N CYS A 30 -8.23 1.27 -1.97
CA CYS A 30 -8.38 0.14 -1.06
C CYS A 30 -8.79 0.63 0.33
N ASN A 31 -9.82 0.01 0.90
CA ASN A 31 -10.32 0.40 2.22
C ASN A 31 -9.24 0.28 3.31
N TYR A 32 -8.43 -0.79 3.26
CA TYR A 32 -7.30 -0.99 4.17
C TYR A 32 -6.30 0.18 4.05
N SER A 33 -5.87 0.50 2.83
CA SER A 33 -4.90 1.56 2.57
C SER A 33 -5.40 2.94 2.98
N ARG A 34 -6.68 3.25 2.70
CA ARG A 34 -7.33 4.49 3.16
C ARG A 34 -7.36 4.58 4.69
N GLN A 35 -7.56 3.46 5.39
CA GLN A 35 -7.52 3.44 6.85
C GLN A 35 -6.11 3.70 7.37
N CYS A 36 -5.07 3.09 6.79
CA CYS A 36 -3.67 3.37 7.14
C CYS A 36 -3.34 4.86 6.95
N ILE A 37 -3.71 5.43 5.80
CA ILE A 37 -3.50 6.85 5.50
C ILE A 37 -4.29 7.74 6.47
N ARG A 38 -5.54 7.39 6.81
CA ARG A 38 -6.36 8.15 7.77
C ARG A 38 -5.74 8.18 9.17
N ILE A 39 -5.25 7.04 9.65
CA ILE A 39 -4.56 6.95 10.96
C ILE A 39 -3.33 7.86 10.93
N LEU A 40 -2.50 7.73 9.90
CA LEU A 40 -1.31 8.55 9.71
C LEU A 40 -1.64 10.05 9.74
N LYS A 41 -2.65 10.50 8.97
CA LYS A 41 -3.11 11.89 8.93
C LYS A 41 -3.50 12.41 10.32
N GLY A 42 -4.19 11.58 11.11
CA GLY A 42 -4.56 11.91 12.49
C GLY A 42 -3.35 12.05 13.42
N THR A 43 -2.37 11.15 13.28
CA THR A 43 -1.16 11.16 14.12
C THR A 43 -0.27 12.37 13.85
N VAL A 44 -0.05 12.73 12.58
CA VAL A 44 0.89 13.80 12.20
C VAL A 44 0.20 15.13 11.88
N ARG A 45 -1.11 15.27 12.17
CA ARG A 45 -1.96 16.43 11.84
C ARG A 45 -1.73 16.94 10.41
N PHE A 46 -1.64 15.99 9.50
CA PHE A 46 -1.16 16.22 8.15
C PHE A 46 -2.31 16.16 7.16
N THR A 47 -2.53 17.24 6.43
CA THR A 47 -3.55 17.31 5.38
C THR A 47 -2.98 16.84 4.05
N TRP A 48 -3.32 15.61 3.69
CA TRP A 48 -3.11 15.08 2.34
C TRP A 48 -4.46 14.87 1.66
N PRO A 49 -4.67 15.40 0.44
CA PRO A 49 -5.80 14.98 -0.39
C PRO A 49 -5.82 13.45 -0.54
N ASN A 50 -6.99 12.84 -0.68
CA ASN A 50 -7.11 11.39 -0.94
C ASN A 50 -7.72 11.21 -2.33
N ARG A 51 -6.98 11.64 -3.36
CA ARG A 51 -7.38 11.61 -4.78
C ARG A 51 -6.81 10.35 -5.44
N ALA A 52 -6.92 10.28 -6.77
CA ALA A 52 -6.20 9.25 -7.52
C ALA A 52 -4.68 9.41 -7.36
N TRP A 53 -3.96 8.29 -7.40
CA TRP A 53 -2.50 8.20 -7.20
C TRP A 53 -1.71 9.31 -7.91
N ALA A 54 -1.94 9.46 -9.21
CA ALA A 54 -1.19 10.40 -10.03
C ALA A 54 -1.32 11.85 -9.53
N PHE A 55 -2.53 12.25 -9.12
CA PHE A 55 -2.77 13.60 -8.60
C PHE A 55 -2.15 13.80 -7.22
N ASP A 56 -2.24 12.81 -6.34
CA ASP A 56 -1.73 12.91 -4.99
C ASP A 56 -0.20 12.93 -4.96
N ILE A 57 0.46 12.10 -5.77
CA ILE A 57 1.92 12.12 -5.92
C ILE A 57 2.39 13.41 -6.59
N ALA A 58 1.72 13.88 -7.65
CA ALA A 58 2.07 15.15 -8.28
C ALA A 58 1.91 16.34 -7.30
N TRP A 59 0.85 16.33 -6.49
CA TRP A 59 0.63 17.34 -5.46
C TRP A 59 1.72 17.28 -4.38
N ALA A 60 2.04 16.09 -3.85
CA ALA A 60 3.08 15.90 -2.84
C ALA A 60 4.46 16.34 -3.35
N SER A 61 4.81 15.97 -4.58
CA SER A 61 6.07 16.37 -5.23
C SER A 61 6.20 17.88 -5.39
N LYS A 62 5.09 18.58 -5.70
CA LYS A 62 5.10 20.05 -5.76
C LYS A 62 5.14 20.69 -4.37
N ARG A 63 4.41 20.13 -3.40
CA ARG A 63 4.27 20.69 -2.05
C ARG A 63 5.52 20.51 -1.20
N TRP A 64 6.23 19.40 -1.37
CA TRP A 64 7.45 19.06 -0.64
C TRP A 64 8.62 18.95 -1.61
N ASN A 65 9.07 20.04 -2.20
CA ASN A 65 10.22 20.06 -3.11
C ASN A 65 11.50 20.70 -2.50
N GLY A 66 11.40 21.31 -1.32
CA GLY A 66 12.49 22.04 -0.65
C GLY A 66 13.31 21.21 0.34
N ARG A 67 14.43 21.76 0.81
CA ARG A 67 15.38 21.06 1.70
C ARG A 67 15.02 21.12 3.19
N HIS A 68 13.96 21.83 3.55
CA HIS A 68 13.53 21.98 4.94
C HIS A 68 13.17 20.63 5.56
N ILE A 69 13.60 20.39 6.80
CA ILE A 69 13.45 19.10 7.49
C ILE A 69 12.01 18.59 7.53
N VAL A 70 11.05 19.49 7.70
CA VAL A 70 9.61 19.16 7.68
C VAL A 70 9.19 18.59 6.32
N GLN A 71 9.71 19.13 5.22
CA GLN A 71 9.39 18.64 3.87
C GLN A 71 10.05 17.29 3.61
N ALA A 72 11.29 17.09 4.09
CA ALA A 72 11.95 15.80 4.03
C ALA A 72 11.20 14.73 4.84
N ALA A 73 10.73 15.09 6.05
CA ALA A 73 9.93 14.21 6.90
C ALA A 73 8.62 13.80 6.22
N TYR A 74 7.92 14.72 5.54
CA TYR A 74 6.69 14.35 4.81
C TYR A 74 6.94 13.39 3.64
N ARG A 75 8.04 13.57 2.89
CA ARG A 75 8.43 12.58 1.86
C ARG A 75 8.74 11.23 2.46
N ALA A 76 9.48 11.20 3.57
CA ALA A 76 9.81 9.96 4.27
C ALA A 76 8.55 9.27 4.79
N LEU A 77 7.59 10.03 5.31
CA LEU A 77 6.31 9.52 5.78
C LEU A 77 5.47 8.92 4.64
N LEU A 78 5.43 9.60 3.49
CA LEU A 78 4.79 9.09 2.27
C LEU A 78 5.46 7.80 1.78
N ALA A 79 6.78 7.73 1.77
CA ALA A 79 7.50 6.51 1.41
C ALA A 79 7.21 5.38 2.40
N ALA A 80 7.21 5.68 3.70
CA ALA A 80 6.95 4.70 4.75
C ALA A 80 5.54 4.10 4.65
N ILE A 81 4.50 4.91 4.38
CA ILE A 81 3.13 4.39 4.28
C ILE A 81 2.93 3.54 3.03
N VAL A 82 3.50 3.94 1.88
CA VAL A 82 3.49 3.16 0.65
C VAL A 82 4.22 1.83 0.86
N TYR A 83 5.39 1.88 1.49
CA TYR A 83 6.17 0.69 1.81
C TYR A 83 5.42 -0.24 2.76
N HIS A 84 4.79 0.28 3.80
CA HIS A 84 4.00 -0.51 4.75
C HIS A 84 2.83 -1.23 4.04
N ILE A 85 2.10 -0.55 3.16
CA ILE A 85 1.01 -1.14 2.38
C ILE A 85 1.54 -2.28 1.49
N TRP A 86 2.64 -2.04 0.79
CA TRP A 86 3.29 -3.04 -0.05
C TRP A 86 3.78 -4.25 0.77
N GLN A 87 4.40 -4.00 1.93
CA GLN A 87 4.88 -5.04 2.82
C GLN A 87 3.73 -5.92 3.33
N GLU A 88 2.62 -5.33 3.76
CA GLU A 88 1.44 -6.08 4.21
C GLU A 88 0.82 -6.90 3.07
N ARG A 89 0.72 -6.31 1.87
CA ARG A 89 0.24 -7.02 0.68
C ARG A 89 1.09 -8.26 0.43
N ASN A 90 2.41 -8.10 0.41
CA ASN A 90 3.34 -9.21 0.19
C ASN A 90 3.26 -10.24 1.31
N ARG A 91 3.17 -9.82 2.57
CA ARG A 91 2.94 -10.72 3.70
C ARG A 91 1.71 -11.59 3.45
N ARG A 92 0.57 -11.03 3.05
CA ARG A 92 -0.65 -11.82 2.78
C ARG A 92 -0.53 -12.74 1.57
N VAL A 93 0.16 -12.31 0.52
CA VAL A 93 0.41 -13.15 -0.66
C VAL A 93 1.30 -14.34 -0.29
N PHE A 94 2.42 -14.10 0.38
CA PHE A 94 3.40 -15.15 0.68
C PHE A 94 3.04 -16.00 1.91
N SER A 95 2.29 -15.47 2.89
CA SER A 95 1.71 -16.30 3.96
C SER A 95 0.68 -17.29 3.43
N ARG A 96 -0.07 -16.96 2.35
CA ARG A 96 -0.95 -17.92 1.66
C ARG A 96 -0.17 -19.01 0.92
N VAL A 97 1.06 -18.71 0.49
CA VAL A 97 1.94 -19.66 -0.20
C VAL A 97 2.64 -20.60 0.79
N CYS A 98 3.12 -20.08 1.94
CA CYS A 98 3.73 -20.91 2.99
C CYS A 98 2.73 -21.61 3.94
N GLY A 99 1.43 -21.27 3.89
CA GLY A 99 0.39 -21.85 4.74
C GLY A 99 -0.15 -23.22 4.28
N ARG A 100 0.35 -23.80 3.18
CA ARG A 100 0.13 -25.20 2.81
C ARG A 100 1.43 -26.00 2.98
N ALA A 101 1.98 -26.00 4.19
CA ALA A 101 2.69 -27.21 4.60
C ALA A 101 1.60 -28.27 4.82
N PRO A 102 1.62 -29.41 4.10
CA PRO A 102 0.80 -30.55 4.51
C PRO A 102 1.16 -30.84 5.96
N LEU A 103 0.14 -30.91 6.83
CA LEU A 103 0.30 -31.51 8.15
C LEU A 103 0.65 -32.99 7.91
N LEU A 104 1.92 -33.28 7.72
CA LEU A 104 2.53 -34.60 7.82
C LEU A 104 3.56 -34.49 8.92
N LEU A 105 3.59 -35.50 9.80
CA LEU A 105 4.11 -35.55 11.17
C LEU A 105 2.97 -35.30 12.17
N GLY A 106 2.46 -36.28 12.92
CA GLY A 106 2.88 -37.66 13.17
C GLY A 106 2.32 -38.01 14.55
#